data_AF-A0A1I7SRJ3-F1
#
_entry.id   AF-A0A1I7SRJ3-F1
#
_cell.length_a   1.000
_cell.length_b   1.000
_cell.length_c   1.000
_cell.angle_alpha   90.00
_cell.angle_beta   90.00
_cell.angle_gamma   90.00
#
_symmetry.space_group_name_H-M   'P 1'
#
loop_
_entity.id
_entity.type
_entity.pdbx_description
1 polymer ?
#
loop_
_entity_poly.entity_id
_entity_poly.type
_entity_poly.pdbx_seq_one_letter_code
_entity_poly.pdbx_strand_id
1 'polypeptide(L)'
;MKPSGGIHLAYSTPNLNQNDAKVEHKEAARSLSDDDFHDAPEYWAHRKDINLLECIAEARIAMNLFLNNHFEEAEARLKPLSDKTMYHALGYSTLLFLQAMMTCDRLALCGRRRDIERFLPPREHAKRGERFAYAMLGRWDWAANHCKRLKDESRWSRCVYTYLLAIYINAYDRGPESEATWRLLCRKIPNIRLRIAGKSIPIEKFCERKSKRFLAENRMYLAHYEFLYFWNVFTILEARPQAFIPEILSNIEQYKVENPTEDPNDLSVYEFLRGVCYRALGELEKAESCFFKVIQNEPRLTDNFYLVPNSTFELSQIRFAQNNLTEAEGLLNKVKQYKGYSLENKLLFRVHAAMENVNKRKG
;
A
#
# COMPACT_ATOMS: atom_id res chain seq x y z
N MET A 1 7.61 -21.39 46.88
CA MET A 1 6.34 -21.85 46.29
C MET A 1 5.95 -20.93 45.14
N LYS A 2 6.17 -21.39 43.91
CA LYS A 2 5.64 -20.84 42.66
C LYS A 2 4.92 -22.01 41.98
N PRO A 3 3.67 -21.90 41.49
CA PRO A 3 3.10 -22.91 40.65
C PRO A 3 3.57 -22.69 39.21
N SER A 4 4.31 -23.67 38.71
CA SER A 4 4.58 -23.96 37.31
C SER A 4 3.33 -24.52 36.64
N GLY A 5 2.83 -23.84 35.60
CA GLY A 5 1.70 -24.30 34.79
C GLY A 5 2.01 -24.12 33.31
N GLY A 6 2.85 -24.99 32.76
CA GLY A 6 3.02 -25.14 31.32
C GLY A 6 1.87 -25.97 30.76
N ILE A 7 1.11 -25.41 29.81
CA ILE A 7 0.10 -26.14 29.07
C ILE A 7 0.83 -27.05 28.06
N HIS A 8 0.84 -28.35 28.35
CA HIS A 8 1.21 -29.40 27.39
C HIS A 8 0.06 -29.58 26.39
N LEU A 9 0.27 -29.18 25.14
CA LEU A 9 -0.56 -29.65 24.03
C LEU A 9 -0.01 -31.00 23.56
N ALA A 10 -0.77 -32.06 23.86
CA ALA A 10 -0.54 -33.40 23.36
C ALA A 10 -0.75 -33.44 21.85
N TYR A 11 0.29 -33.76 21.09
CA TYR A 11 0.16 -34.23 19.72
C TYR A 11 0.08 -35.75 19.74
N SER A 12 -1.14 -36.27 19.59
CA SER A 12 -1.37 -37.68 19.31
C SER A 12 -0.89 -37.99 17.90
N THR A 13 0.20 -38.73 17.77
CA THR A 13 0.63 -39.32 16.50
C THR A 13 -0.30 -40.48 16.13
N PRO A 14 -0.89 -40.53 14.92
CA PRO A 14 -1.62 -41.71 14.47
C PRO A 14 -0.63 -42.86 14.24
N ASN A 15 -0.89 -43.99 14.88
CA ASN A 15 -0.18 -45.24 14.72
C ASN A 15 -0.58 -45.83 13.35
N LEU A 16 0.25 -45.64 12.32
CA LEU A 16 0.04 -46.28 11.01
C LEU A 16 0.62 -47.69 11.07
N ASN A 17 -0.27 -48.66 11.14
CA ASN A 17 0.03 -50.09 11.06
C ASN A 17 0.69 -50.39 9.70
N GLN A 18 1.88 -50.99 9.72
CA GLN A 18 2.76 -51.20 8.55
C GLN A 18 2.30 -52.28 7.56
N ASN A 19 1.04 -52.72 7.57
CA ASN A 19 0.58 -53.84 6.74
C ASN A 19 -0.39 -53.50 5.61
N ASP A 20 -0.89 -52.26 5.50
CA ASP A 20 -1.82 -51.89 4.41
C ASP A 20 -1.13 -51.25 3.18
N ALA A 21 0.19 -50.99 3.23
CA ALA A 21 0.94 -50.38 2.13
C ALA A 21 1.49 -51.38 1.09
N LYS A 22 1.05 -52.65 1.12
CA LYS A 22 1.63 -53.74 0.29
C LYS A 22 0.73 -54.30 -0.81
N VAL A 23 -0.49 -53.78 -1.02
CA VAL A 23 -1.43 -54.40 -1.98
C VAL A 23 -1.71 -53.57 -3.25
N GLU A 24 -1.47 -52.26 -3.30
CA GLU A 24 -1.81 -51.46 -4.50
C GLU A 24 -0.62 -51.07 -5.40
N HIS A 25 0.61 -51.47 -5.10
CA HIS A 25 1.78 -51.19 -5.95
C HIS A 25 2.13 -52.29 -6.96
N LYS A 26 1.16 -53.12 -7.37
CA LYS A 26 1.43 -54.29 -8.24
C LYS A 26 0.84 -54.27 -9.65
N GLU A 27 0.15 -53.23 -10.10
CA GLU A 27 -0.28 -53.12 -11.49
C GLU A 27 0.01 -51.74 -12.08
N ALA A 28 1.16 -51.62 -12.73
CA ALA A 28 1.50 -50.72 -13.86
C ALA A 28 2.98 -50.31 -13.90
N ALA A 29 3.91 -51.18 -13.49
CA ALA A 29 5.30 -51.09 -13.95
C ALA A 29 5.41 -51.92 -15.24
N ARG A 30 5.02 -51.33 -16.39
CA ARG A 30 5.53 -51.83 -17.67
C ARG A 30 7.04 -51.57 -17.64
N SER A 31 7.83 -52.62 -17.79
CA SER A 31 9.27 -52.50 -17.99
C SER A 31 9.49 -51.68 -19.27
N LEU A 32 9.88 -50.43 -19.11
CA LEU A 32 10.41 -49.64 -20.21
C LEU A 32 11.71 -50.33 -20.66
N SER A 33 11.72 -50.78 -21.90
CA SER A 33 12.93 -51.29 -22.55
C SER A 33 13.83 -50.12 -22.94
N ASP A 34 15.14 -50.34 -23.10
CA ASP A 34 16.06 -49.27 -23.58
C ASP A 34 15.64 -48.71 -24.96
N ASP A 35 14.79 -49.43 -25.70
CA ASP A 35 14.19 -48.98 -26.97
C ASP A 35 13.05 -47.95 -26.78
N ASP A 36 12.59 -47.69 -25.55
CA ASP A 36 11.55 -46.68 -25.23
C ASP A 36 12.13 -45.27 -24.98
N PHE A 37 13.46 -45.11 -25.01
CA PHE A 37 14.12 -43.80 -25.01
C PHE A 37 14.39 -43.36 -26.45
N HIS A 38 13.45 -42.61 -27.03
CA HIS A 38 13.71 -41.87 -28.26
C HIS A 38 14.53 -40.62 -27.94
N ASP A 39 15.65 -40.42 -28.65
CA ASP A 39 16.35 -39.14 -28.65
C ASP A 39 15.38 -38.01 -29.02
N ALA A 40 15.51 -36.88 -28.32
CA ALA A 40 14.73 -35.70 -28.65
C ALA A 40 14.99 -35.34 -30.12
N PRO A 41 13.96 -35.12 -30.95
CA PRO A 41 14.15 -34.83 -32.37
C PRO A 41 15.09 -33.63 -32.54
N GLU A 42 16.10 -33.77 -33.41
CA GLU A 42 17.11 -32.73 -33.68
C GLU A 42 16.50 -31.42 -34.20
N TYR A 43 15.25 -31.47 -34.68
CA TYR A 43 14.46 -30.30 -35.06
C TYR A 43 13.24 -30.15 -34.15
N TRP A 44 13.33 -29.20 -33.23
CA TRP A 44 12.15 -28.55 -32.67
C TRP A 44 11.51 -27.69 -33.79
N ALA A 45 10.22 -27.85 -34.04
CA ALA A 45 9.51 -26.83 -34.81
C ALA A 45 9.44 -25.57 -33.94
N HIS A 46 10.21 -24.53 -34.29
CA HIS A 46 10.13 -23.22 -33.63
C HIS A 46 8.67 -22.76 -33.65
N ARG A 47 8.03 -22.80 -32.48
CA ARG A 47 6.63 -22.43 -32.33
C ARG A 47 6.60 -20.90 -32.22
N LYS A 48 6.73 -20.18 -33.35
CA LYS A 48 6.79 -18.69 -33.47
C LYS A 48 7.19 -18.06 -32.14
N ASP A 49 8.46 -18.24 -31.81
CA ASP A 49 8.93 -18.11 -30.44
C ASP A 49 8.73 -16.67 -30.00
N ILE A 50 7.90 -16.48 -28.97
CA ILE A 50 7.76 -15.16 -28.35
C ILE A 50 9.15 -14.80 -27.83
N ASN A 51 9.80 -13.84 -28.48
CA ASN A 51 11.18 -13.51 -28.23
C ASN A 51 11.33 -13.01 -26.78
N LEU A 52 12.29 -13.59 -26.06
CA LEU A 52 12.59 -13.23 -24.67
C LEU A 52 12.82 -11.73 -24.50
N LEU A 53 13.56 -11.11 -25.43
CA LEU A 53 13.86 -9.67 -25.39
C LEU A 53 12.60 -8.84 -25.62
N GLU A 54 11.70 -9.29 -26.47
CA GLU A 54 10.41 -8.65 -26.70
C GLU A 54 9.50 -8.78 -25.48
N CYS A 55 9.49 -9.94 -24.81
CA CYS A 55 8.75 -10.13 -23.55
C CYS A 55 9.23 -9.17 -22.45
N ILE A 56 10.55 -9.00 -22.32
CA ILE A 56 11.14 -8.08 -21.35
C ILE A 56 10.79 -6.63 -21.72
N ALA A 57 10.86 -6.28 -23.01
CA ALA A 57 10.53 -4.96 -23.50
C ALA A 57 9.05 -4.62 -23.25
N GLU A 58 8.13 -5.53 -23.56
CA GLU A 58 6.69 -5.37 -23.33
C GLU A 58 6.37 -5.24 -21.84
N ALA A 59 6.94 -6.11 -20.98
CA ALA A 59 6.75 -5.99 -19.54
C ALA A 59 7.28 -4.65 -18.98
N ARG A 60 8.37 -4.14 -19.53
CA ARG A 60 8.93 -2.82 -19.18
C ARG A 60 8.03 -1.67 -19.66
N ILE A 61 7.46 -1.76 -20.87
CA ILE A 61 6.51 -0.78 -21.40
C ILE A 61 5.27 -0.74 -20.51
N ALA A 62 4.69 -1.90 -20.19
CA ALA A 62 3.52 -1.99 -19.33
C ALA A 62 3.79 -1.44 -17.92
N MET A 63 4.94 -1.73 -17.32
CA MET A 63 5.34 -1.14 -16.04
C MET A 63 5.46 0.39 -16.14
N ASN A 64 6.01 0.91 -17.24
CA ASN A 64 6.09 2.35 -17.48
C ASN A 64 4.70 2.98 -17.63
N LEU A 65 3.78 2.35 -18.37
CA LEU A 65 2.39 2.79 -18.51
C LEU A 65 1.72 2.89 -17.13
N PHE A 66 1.84 1.83 -16.32
CA PHE A 66 1.31 1.80 -14.95
C PHE A 66 1.87 2.92 -14.07
N LEU A 67 3.19 3.13 -14.10
CA LEU A 67 3.83 4.19 -13.32
C LEU A 67 3.45 5.61 -13.80
N ASN A 68 2.88 5.74 -15.00
CA ASN A 68 2.38 7.00 -15.56
C ASN A 68 0.84 7.09 -15.60
N ASN A 69 0.12 6.37 -14.74
CA ASN A 69 -1.35 6.40 -14.67
C ASN A 69 -2.12 5.77 -15.85
N HIS A 70 -1.44 5.10 -16.78
CA HIS A 70 -2.08 4.38 -17.89
C HIS A 70 -2.36 2.93 -17.48
N PHE A 71 -3.25 2.73 -16.50
CA PHE A 71 -3.45 1.43 -15.86
C PHE A 71 -4.12 0.40 -16.78
N GLU A 72 -5.16 0.80 -17.50
CA GLU A 72 -5.90 -0.07 -18.43
C GLU A 72 -4.98 -0.54 -19.56
N GLU A 73 -4.19 0.37 -20.13
CA GLU A 73 -3.21 0.06 -21.17
C GLU A 73 -2.10 -0.88 -20.64
N ALA A 74 -1.66 -0.68 -19.40
CA ALA A 74 -0.69 -1.56 -18.76
C ALA A 74 -1.24 -2.97 -18.54
N GLU A 75 -2.49 -3.08 -18.08
CA GLU A 75 -3.16 -4.38 -17.87
C GLU A 75 -3.45 -5.08 -19.20
N ALA A 76 -3.94 -4.35 -20.21
CA ALA A 76 -4.25 -4.89 -21.54
C ALA A 76 -3.03 -5.49 -22.24
N ARG A 77 -1.82 -4.96 -21.99
CA ARG A 77 -0.57 -5.53 -22.51
C ARG A 77 -0.12 -6.79 -21.77
N LEU A 78 -0.32 -6.86 -20.45
CA LEU A 78 0.25 -7.92 -19.63
C LEU A 78 -0.68 -9.13 -19.46
N LYS A 79 -1.97 -8.89 -19.21
CA LYS A 79 -2.95 -9.92 -18.85
C LYS A 79 -3.14 -11.00 -19.92
N PRO A 80 -3.21 -10.70 -21.24
CA PRO A 80 -3.43 -11.74 -22.25
C PRO A 80 -2.26 -12.73 -22.39
N LEU A 81 -1.07 -12.35 -21.93
CA LEU A 81 0.17 -13.10 -22.06
C LEU A 81 0.67 -13.63 -20.71
N SER A 82 -0.05 -13.37 -19.61
CA SER A 82 0.38 -13.75 -18.26
C SER A 82 0.53 -15.26 -18.09
N ASP A 83 -0.31 -16.04 -18.76
CA ASP A 83 -0.27 -17.51 -18.68
C ASP A 83 0.65 -18.13 -19.75
N LYS A 84 1.25 -17.29 -20.60
CA LYS A 84 2.06 -17.71 -21.75
C LYS A 84 3.54 -17.44 -21.58
N THR A 85 3.93 -16.45 -20.78
CA THR A 85 5.35 -16.08 -20.61
C THR A 85 5.64 -15.64 -19.18
N MET A 86 6.84 -15.97 -18.69
CA MET A 86 7.27 -15.64 -17.33
C MET A 86 7.28 -14.13 -17.04
N TYR A 87 7.68 -13.30 -18.01
CA TYR A 87 7.79 -11.84 -17.81
C TYR A 87 6.43 -11.15 -17.79
N HIS A 88 5.48 -11.59 -18.62
CA HIS A 88 4.12 -11.07 -18.54
C HIS A 88 3.41 -11.58 -17.30
N ALA A 89 3.65 -12.83 -16.87
CA ALA A 89 3.17 -13.35 -15.58
C ALA A 89 3.67 -12.47 -14.42
N LEU A 90 5.00 -12.31 -14.32
CA LEU A 90 5.63 -11.52 -13.27
C LEU A 90 5.22 -10.05 -13.31
N GLY A 91 5.18 -9.45 -14.51
CA GLY A 91 4.73 -8.08 -14.72
C GLY A 91 3.29 -7.89 -14.25
N TYR A 92 2.38 -8.76 -14.69
CA TYR A 92 0.97 -8.72 -14.32
C TYR A 92 0.77 -8.92 -12.81
N SER A 93 1.42 -9.93 -12.22
CA SER A 93 1.40 -10.15 -10.77
C SER A 93 1.97 -8.96 -9.99
N THR A 94 3.00 -8.29 -10.50
CA THR A 94 3.54 -7.07 -9.90
C THR A 94 2.53 -5.93 -9.96
N LEU A 95 1.81 -5.75 -11.08
CA LEU A 95 0.73 -4.77 -11.18
C LEU A 95 -0.38 -5.07 -10.17
N LEU A 96 -0.84 -6.32 -10.10
CA LEU A 96 -1.87 -6.75 -9.16
C LEU A 96 -1.43 -6.54 -7.70
N PHE A 97 -0.17 -6.84 -7.39
CA PHE A 97 0.40 -6.60 -6.07
C PHE A 97 0.44 -5.11 -5.72
N LEU A 98 0.91 -4.26 -6.65
CA LEU A 98 0.95 -2.82 -6.46
C LEU A 98 -0.47 -2.25 -6.32
N GLN A 99 -1.43 -2.71 -7.12
CA GLN A 99 -2.85 -2.34 -7.00
C GLN A 99 -3.38 -2.70 -5.61
N ALA A 100 -3.19 -3.95 -5.17
CA ALA A 100 -3.64 -4.43 -3.86
C ALA A 100 -3.03 -3.63 -2.69
N MET A 101 -1.73 -3.32 -2.78
CA MET A 101 -1.01 -2.46 -1.83
C MET A 101 -1.54 -1.02 -1.82
N MET A 102 -1.99 -0.50 -2.96
CA MET A 102 -2.44 0.87 -3.12
C MET A 102 -3.92 1.06 -2.77
N THR A 103 -4.78 0.07 -2.98
CA THR A 103 -6.23 0.20 -2.72
C THR A 103 -6.64 -0.32 -1.35
N CYS A 104 -5.91 -1.28 -0.76
CA CYS A 104 -6.32 -2.01 0.47
C CYS A 104 -7.80 -2.41 0.49
N ASP A 105 -8.41 -2.59 -0.68
CA ASP A 105 -9.80 -2.95 -0.79
C ASP A 105 -9.95 -4.43 -0.44
N ARG A 106 -10.78 -4.71 0.57
CA ARG A 106 -11.02 -6.04 1.12
C ARG A 106 -11.53 -7.02 0.05
N LEU A 107 -12.30 -6.52 -0.92
CA LEU A 107 -12.84 -7.34 -2.02
C LEU A 107 -11.78 -7.61 -3.10
N ALA A 108 -11.00 -6.58 -3.46
CA ALA A 108 -9.85 -6.71 -4.35
C ALA A 108 -8.76 -7.67 -3.80
N LEU A 109 -8.53 -7.64 -2.49
CA LEU A 109 -7.55 -8.46 -1.79
C LEU A 109 -8.01 -9.91 -1.66
N CYS A 110 -9.28 -10.17 -1.33
CA CYS A 110 -9.76 -11.54 -1.08
C CYS A 110 -9.73 -12.40 -2.36
N GLY A 111 -10.08 -11.82 -3.52
CA GLY A 111 -10.01 -12.52 -4.81
C GLY A 111 -8.57 -12.77 -5.30
N ARG A 112 -7.62 -11.89 -4.96
CA ARG A 112 -6.23 -11.89 -5.46
C ARG A 112 -5.19 -12.38 -4.46
N ARG A 113 -5.64 -12.84 -3.28
CA ARG A 113 -4.80 -13.26 -2.15
C ARG A 113 -3.86 -14.40 -2.51
N ARG A 114 -4.38 -15.42 -3.22
CA ARG A 114 -3.61 -16.61 -3.64
C ARG A 114 -2.43 -16.27 -4.54
N ASP A 115 -2.58 -15.29 -5.42
CA ASP A 115 -1.50 -14.91 -6.35
C ASP A 115 -0.45 -14.07 -5.64
N ILE A 116 -0.85 -13.13 -4.78
CA ILE A 116 0.09 -12.29 -4.01
C ILE A 116 0.90 -13.12 -2.99
N GLU A 117 0.27 -14.10 -2.33
CA GLU A 117 0.92 -15.01 -1.36
C GLU A 117 1.99 -15.91 -2.00
N ARG A 118 1.95 -16.13 -3.33
CA ARG A 118 3.01 -16.86 -4.05
C ARG A 118 4.31 -16.06 -4.22
N PHE A 119 4.23 -14.73 -4.26
CA PHE A 119 5.39 -13.88 -4.60
C PHE A 119 6.10 -13.25 -3.40
N LEU A 120 5.48 -13.27 -2.21
CA LEU A 120 6.04 -12.69 -1.00
C LEU A 120 6.18 -13.76 0.08
N PRO A 121 7.37 -13.92 0.70
CA PRO A 121 7.56 -14.93 1.71
C PRO A 121 6.65 -14.66 2.93
N PRO A 122 6.02 -15.70 3.53
CA PRO A 122 5.07 -15.55 4.64
C PRO A 122 5.59 -14.69 5.81
N ARG A 123 6.90 -14.73 6.05
CA ARG A 123 7.58 -13.96 7.10
C ARG A 123 7.58 -12.44 6.87
N GLU A 124 7.58 -11.97 5.62
CA GLU A 124 7.53 -10.52 5.34
C GLU A 124 6.11 -9.96 5.46
N HIS A 125 5.08 -10.77 5.17
CA HIS A 125 3.67 -10.38 5.33
C HIS A 125 3.30 -10.12 6.79
N ALA A 126 3.65 -11.04 7.69
CA ALA A 126 3.38 -10.90 9.12
C ALA A 126 4.02 -9.61 9.69
N LYS A 127 5.31 -9.39 9.43
CA LYS A 127 6.04 -8.19 9.87
C LYS A 127 5.48 -6.89 9.32
N ARG A 128 4.95 -6.90 8.09
CA ARG A 128 4.28 -5.75 7.47
C ARG A 128 2.94 -5.45 8.13
N GLY A 129 2.17 -6.46 8.51
CA GLY A 129 0.93 -6.28 9.27
C GLY A 129 1.18 -5.75 10.68
N GLU A 130 2.18 -6.33 11.37
CA GLU A 130 2.54 -5.97 12.75
C GLU A 130 2.87 -4.48 12.93
N ARG A 131 3.65 -3.88 12.03
CA ARG A 131 3.97 -2.44 12.14
C ARG A 131 2.73 -1.54 12.07
N PHE A 132 1.75 -1.89 11.22
CA PHE A 132 0.53 -1.10 11.08
C PHE A 132 -0.39 -1.37 12.25
N ALA A 133 -0.41 -2.58 12.80
CA ALA A 133 -1.11 -2.86 14.04
C ALA A 133 -0.57 -2.01 15.21
N TYR A 134 0.75 -1.94 15.39
CA TYR A 134 1.33 -1.08 16.44
C TYR A 134 1.07 0.41 16.20
N ALA A 135 1.16 0.87 14.95
CA ALA A 135 0.84 2.26 14.59
C ALA A 135 -0.65 2.59 14.81
N MET A 136 -1.56 1.64 14.52
CA MET A 136 -2.99 1.77 14.81
C MET A 136 -3.27 1.84 16.32
N LEU A 137 -2.44 1.19 17.15
CA LEU A 137 -2.52 1.24 18.62
C LEU A 137 -1.78 2.46 19.22
N GLY A 138 -1.27 3.39 18.41
CA GLY A 138 -0.49 4.53 18.91
C GLY A 138 0.87 4.15 19.52
N ARG A 139 1.32 2.90 19.37
CA ARG A 139 2.60 2.39 19.90
C ARG A 139 3.74 2.69 18.92
N TRP A 140 4.07 3.98 18.81
CA TRP A 140 5.06 4.50 17.87
C TRP A 140 6.47 3.94 18.11
N ASP A 141 6.84 3.65 19.36
CA ASP A 141 8.06 2.95 19.77
C ASP A 141 8.17 1.56 19.12
N TRP A 142 7.12 0.75 19.24
CA TRP A 142 7.09 -0.59 18.63
C TRP A 142 7.07 -0.48 17.11
N ALA A 143 6.28 0.43 16.55
CA ALA A 143 6.23 0.65 15.11
C ALA A 143 7.62 1.05 14.55
N ALA A 144 8.36 1.92 15.24
CA ALA A 144 9.72 2.31 14.89
C ALA A 144 10.68 1.11 14.95
N ASN A 145 10.66 0.31 16.02
CA ASN A 145 11.51 -0.88 16.14
C ASN A 145 11.25 -1.88 14.99
N HIS A 146 9.98 -2.10 14.62
CA HIS A 146 9.64 -2.95 13.48
C HIS A 146 10.10 -2.36 12.15
N CYS A 147 9.98 -1.04 11.96
CA CYS A 147 10.49 -0.37 10.76
C CYS A 147 12.01 -0.46 10.65
N LYS A 148 12.74 -0.39 11.77
CA LYS A 148 14.19 -0.59 11.80
C LYS A 148 14.55 -2.00 11.30
N ARG A 149 13.91 -3.04 11.84
CA ARG A 149 14.11 -4.42 11.39
C ARG A 149 13.79 -4.60 9.90
N LEU A 150 12.66 -4.05 9.44
CA LEU A 150 12.29 -4.13 8.03
C LEU A 150 13.24 -3.38 7.11
N LYS A 151 13.77 -2.23 7.55
CA LYS A 151 14.80 -1.49 6.81
C LYS A 151 16.07 -2.33 6.62
N ASP A 152 16.46 -3.09 7.66
CA ASP A 152 17.67 -3.90 7.65
C ASP A 152 17.48 -5.24 6.90
N GLU A 153 16.29 -5.85 7.00
CA GLU A 153 16.03 -7.21 6.48
C GLU A 153 15.30 -7.24 5.12
N SER A 154 14.43 -6.26 4.80
CA SER A 154 13.51 -6.38 3.66
C SER A 154 14.09 -5.82 2.36
N ARG A 155 13.78 -6.50 1.25
CA ARG A 155 14.18 -6.11 -0.11
C ARG A 155 13.17 -5.18 -0.82
N TRP A 156 12.03 -4.88 -0.20
CA TRP A 156 10.94 -4.14 -0.86
C TRP A 156 11.26 -2.67 -1.10
N SER A 157 11.57 -1.89 -0.05
CA SER A 157 12.00 -0.50 -0.19
C SER A 157 12.69 -0.01 1.08
N ARG A 158 14.03 0.06 1.05
CA ARG A 158 14.82 0.67 2.14
C ARG A 158 14.46 2.14 2.34
N CYS A 159 14.12 2.84 1.25
CA CYS A 159 13.67 4.22 1.28
C CYS A 159 12.41 4.40 2.14
N VAL A 160 11.35 3.63 1.85
CA VAL A 160 10.08 3.74 2.59
C VAL A 160 10.26 3.35 4.06
N TYR A 161 11.02 2.30 4.36
CA TYR A 161 11.25 1.91 5.76
C TYR A 161 12.11 2.91 6.53
N THR A 162 13.08 3.56 5.87
CA THR A 162 13.85 4.65 6.47
C THR A 162 12.97 5.86 6.77
N TYR A 163 12.05 6.20 5.85
CA TYR A 163 11.07 7.26 6.06
C TYR A 163 10.11 6.93 7.21
N LEU A 164 9.53 5.73 7.22
CA LEU A 164 8.64 5.26 8.29
C LEU A 164 9.33 5.28 9.66
N LEU A 165 10.59 4.85 9.73
CA LEU A 165 11.38 4.92 10.95
C LEU A 165 11.53 6.38 11.42
N ALA A 166 11.83 7.31 10.51
CA ALA A 166 11.97 8.72 10.84
C ALA A 166 10.66 9.32 11.39
N ILE A 167 9.52 9.04 10.75
CA ILE A 167 8.24 9.60 11.19
C ILE A 167 7.74 9.00 12.51
N TYR A 168 8.02 7.72 12.77
CA TYR A 168 7.62 7.08 14.02
C TYR A 168 8.52 7.45 15.20
N ILE A 169 9.83 7.64 14.99
CA ILE A 169 10.72 8.18 16.03
C ILE A 169 10.22 9.57 16.46
N ASN A 170 9.95 10.46 15.51
CA ASN A 170 9.43 11.80 15.80
C ASN A 170 8.01 11.79 16.44
N ALA A 171 7.21 10.77 16.15
CA ALA A 171 5.89 10.61 16.76
C ALA A 171 5.98 10.11 18.21
N TYR A 172 6.95 9.24 18.51
CA TYR A 172 7.19 8.67 19.83
C TYR A 172 7.82 9.68 20.79
N ASP A 173 8.90 10.33 20.35
CA ASP A 173 9.68 11.27 21.17
C ASP A 173 10.13 12.46 20.34
N ARG A 174 9.98 13.66 20.90
CA ARG A 174 10.34 14.95 20.29
C ARG A 174 11.55 15.59 20.96
N GLY A 175 12.30 14.81 21.74
CA GLY A 175 13.56 15.25 22.34
C GLY A 175 14.69 15.47 21.33
N PRO A 176 15.78 16.13 21.74
CA PRO A 176 16.91 16.47 20.86
C PRO A 176 17.57 15.26 20.18
N GLU A 177 17.63 14.12 20.86
CA GLU A 177 18.21 12.88 20.31
C GLU A 177 17.34 12.29 19.18
N SER A 178 16.03 12.26 19.39
CA SER A 178 15.05 11.85 18.40
C SER A 178 15.07 12.80 17.20
N GLU A 179 15.22 14.10 17.43
CA GLU A 179 15.37 15.12 16.39
C GLU A 179 16.62 14.90 15.54
N ALA A 180 17.78 14.71 16.18
CA ALA A 180 19.03 14.39 15.48
C ALA A 180 18.90 13.11 14.64
N THR A 181 18.20 12.11 15.18
CA THR A 181 18.01 10.81 14.53
C THR A 181 17.13 10.91 13.29
N TRP A 182 15.92 11.49 13.38
CA TRP A 182 15.04 11.57 12.22
C TRP A 182 15.62 12.47 11.12
N ARG A 183 16.36 13.53 11.47
CA ARG A 183 17.08 14.38 10.51
C ARG A 183 18.14 13.59 9.75
N LEU A 184 18.94 12.77 10.44
CA LEU A 184 19.94 11.90 9.80
C LEU A 184 19.28 10.92 8.83
N LEU A 185 18.14 10.31 9.22
CA LEU A 185 17.39 9.41 8.36
C LEU A 185 16.84 10.14 7.11
N CYS A 186 16.29 11.35 7.29
CA CYS A 186 15.78 12.17 6.19
C CYS A 186 16.87 12.54 5.17
N ARG A 187 18.09 12.86 5.62
CA ARG A 187 19.23 13.15 4.73
C ARG A 187 19.67 11.94 3.89
N LYS A 188 19.44 10.72 4.36
CA LYS A 188 19.81 9.48 3.64
C LYS A 188 18.82 9.12 2.53
N ILE A 189 17.55 9.50 2.67
CA ILE A 189 16.45 9.09 1.79
C ILE A 189 16.72 9.34 0.29
N PRO A 190 17.22 10.51 -0.15
CA PRO A 190 17.48 10.76 -1.57
C PRO A 190 18.42 9.73 -2.23
N ASN A 191 19.35 9.16 -1.45
CA ASN A 191 20.44 8.29 -1.91
C ASN A 191 20.08 6.79 -1.91
N ILE A 192 18.95 6.41 -1.31
CA ILE A 192 18.54 5.00 -1.17
C ILE A 192 17.27 4.68 -1.96
N ARG A 193 16.89 5.56 -2.89
CA ARG A 193 15.74 5.36 -3.78
C ARG A 193 16.02 4.27 -4.82
N LEU A 194 15.08 3.38 -4.98
CA LEU A 194 15.01 2.41 -6.05
C LEU A 194 14.49 3.08 -7.32
N ARG A 195 15.03 2.65 -8.46
CA ARG A 195 14.51 2.95 -9.78
C ARG A 195 14.11 1.66 -10.46
N ILE A 196 12.89 1.61 -10.97
CA ILE A 196 12.36 0.51 -11.76
C ILE A 196 12.14 1.04 -13.17
N ALA A 197 12.70 0.38 -14.18
CA ALA A 197 12.64 0.82 -15.58
C ALA A 197 13.09 2.29 -15.79
N GLY A 198 14.10 2.74 -15.03
CA GLY A 198 14.62 4.11 -15.08
C GLY A 198 13.78 5.16 -14.33
N LYS A 199 12.60 4.81 -13.81
CA LYS A 199 11.72 5.70 -13.05
C LYS A 199 11.79 5.41 -11.55
N SER A 200 11.74 6.45 -10.74
CA SER A 200 11.59 6.30 -9.29
C SER A 200 10.19 5.82 -8.93
N ILE A 201 10.09 4.97 -7.91
CA ILE A 201 8.81 4.50 -7.40
C ILE A 201 8.03 5.70 -6.82
N PRO A 202 6.74 5.90 -7.15
CA PRO A 202 5.98 7.08 -6.72
C PRO A 202 6.01 7.35 -5.22
N ILE A 203 5.90 6.32 -4.38
CA ILE A 203 5.94 6.47 -2.93
C ILE A 203 7.31 6.89 -2.41
N GLU A 204 8.40 6.43 -3.02
CA GLU A 204 9.74 6.86 -2.62
C GLU A 204 10.00 8.32 -3.00
N LYS A 205 9.45 8.76 -4.15
CA LYS A 205 9.46 10.17 -4.54
C LYS A 205 8.65 11.03 -3.56
N PHE A 206 7.55 10.50 -3.01
CA PHE A 206 6.81 11.16 -1.93
C PHE A 206 7.64 11.26 -0.65
N CYS A 207 8.23 10.15 -0.19
CA CYS A 207 9.11 10.12 0.99
C CYS A 207 10.24 11.15 0.87
N GLU A 208 10.92 11.22 -0.28
CA GLU A 208 11.98 12.19 -0.52
C GLU A 208 11.50 13.63 -0.45
N ARG A 209 10.39 13.97 -1.12
CA ARG A 209 9.83 15.34 -1.10
C ARG A 209 9.49 15.76 0.33
N LYS A 210 8.81 14.88 1.08
CA LYS A 210 8.48 15.12 2.49
C LYS A 210 9.74 15.27 3.34
N SER A 211 10.74 14.40 3.19
CA SER A 211 12.00 14.50 3.92
C SER A 211 12.77 15.79 3.64
N LYS A 212 12.80 16.25 2.38
CA LYS A 212 13.41 17.54 2.02
C LYS A 212 12.69 18.70 2.70
N ARG A 213 11.36 18.69 2.68
CA ARG A 213 10.55 19.71 3.38
C ARG A 213 10.78 19.68 4.89
N PHE A 214 10.78 18.51 5.52
CA PHE A 214 10.99 18.41 6.97
C PHE A 214 12.36 18.96 7.40
N LEU A 215 13.38 18.76 6.58
CA LEU A 215 14.70 19.33 6.81
C LEU A 215 14.73 20.85 6.60
N ALA A 216 14.03 21.37 5.59
CA ALA A 216 13.98 22.81 5.30
C ALA A 216 13.19 23.59 6.36
N GLU A 217 12.02 23.08 6.72
CA GLU A 217 11.10 23.69 7.69
C GLU A 217 11.49 23.41 9.14
N ASN A 218 12.48 22.54 9.34
CA ASN A 218 12.89 22.02 10.63
C ASN A 218 11.74 21.44 11.50
N ARG A 219 10.76 20.81 10.87
CA ARG A 219 9.59 20.26 11.56
C ARG A 219 8.95 19.14 10.77
N MET A 220 8.29 18.24 11.48
CA MET A 220 7.57 17.12 10.90
C MET A 220 6.14 17.09 11.44
N TYR A 221 5.25 17.80 10.73
CA TYR A 221 3.89 18.05 11.17
C TYR A 221 2.96 16.87 10.81
N LEU A 222 2.45 16.17 11.83
CA LEU A 222 1.48 15.06 11.70
C LEU A 222 1.80 13.97 10.64
N ALA A 223 3.09 13.81 10.30
CA ALA A 223 3.51 12.99 9.16
C ALA A 223 3.17 11.50 9.31
N HIS A 224 3.09 10.98 10.53
CA HIS A 224 2.71 9.60 10.81
C HIS A 224 1.24 9.35 10.45
N TYR A 225 0.30 10.21 10.87
CA TYR A 225 -1.12 10.09 10.48
C TYR A 225 -1.33 10.33 8.99
N GLU A 226 -0.61 11.29 8.39
CA GLU A 226 -0.62 11.49 6.94
C GLU A 226 -0.22 10.22 6.18
N PHE A 227 0.83 9.53 6.63
CA PHE A 227 1.25 8.28 6.00
C PHE A 227 0.24 7.16 6.22
N LEU A 228 -0.40 7.07 7.40
CA LEU A 228 -1.46 6.09 7.67
C LEU A 228 -2.65 6.28 6.72
N TYR A 229 -3.03 7.52 6.41
CA TYR A 229 -4.04 7.80 5.38
C TYR A 229 -3.62 7.23 4.02
N PHE A 230 -2.40 7.50 3.56
CA PHE A 230 -1.90 6.93 2.30
C PHE A 230 -1.68 5.43 2.33
N TRP A 231 -1.79 4.78 3.48
CA TRP A 231 -1.80 3.33 3.60
C TRP A 231 -3.19 2.74 3.83
N ASN A 232 -4.24 3.54 3.61
CA ASN A 232 -5.65 3.17 3.77
C ASN A 232 -5.97 2.62 5.17
N VAL A 233 -5.19 3.02 6.18
CA VAL A 233 -5.40 2.58 7.57
C VAL A 233 -6.75 3.06 8.07
N PHE A 234 -7.12 4.30 7.77
CA PHE A 234 -8.43 4.85 8.15
C PHE A 234 -9.60 4.04 7.55
N THR A 235 -9.50 3.58 6.30
CA THR A 235 -10.50 2.70 5.68
C THR A 235 -10.62 1.36 6.40
N ILE A 236 -9.53 0.82 6.96
CA ILE A 236 -9.57 -0.39 7.80
C ILE A 236 -10.25 -0.08 9.14
N LEU A 237 -9.93 1.07 9.74
CA LEU A 237 -10.49 1.50 11.02
C LEU A 237 -11.99 1.86 10.94
N GLU A 238 -12.49 2.24 9.76
CA GLU A 238 -13.92 2.46 9.49
C GLU A 238 -14.81 1.23 9.76
N ALA A 239 -14.24 0.02 9.85
CA ALA A 239 -14.99 -1.17 10.26
C ALA A 239 -15.41 -1.13 11.75
N ARG A 240 -14.66 -0.40 12.59
CA ARG A 240 -14.95 -0.17 14.03
C ARG A 240 -14.47 1.24 14.43
N PRO A 241 -15.13 2.30 13.92
CA PRO A 241 -14.60 3.65 14.01
C PRO A 241 -14.48 4.13 15.46
N GLN A 242 -15.43 3.75 16.31
CA GLN A 242 -15.46 4.14 17.72
C GLN A 242 -14.31 3.58 18.57
N ALA A 243 -13.58 2.56 18.09
CA ALA A 243 -12.51 1.95 18.86
C ALA A 243 -11.19 2.75 18.84
N PHE A 244 -10.91 3.47 17.74
CA PHE A 244 -9.58 4.09 17.53
C PHE A 244 -9.65 5.53 16.99
N ILE A 245 -10.68 5.87 16.20
CA ILE A 245 -10.77 7.18 15.55
C ILE A 245 -10.90 8.34 16.55
N PRO A 246 -11.67 8.24 17.65
CA PRO A 246 -11.76 9.33 18.64
C PRO A 246 -10.41 9.68 19.26
N GLU A 247 -9.60 8.67 19.60
CA GLU A 247 -8.26 8.87 20.15
C GLU A 247 -7.32 9.51 19.12
N ILE A 248 -7.35 9.06 17.87
CA ILE A 248 -6.56 9.66 16.78
C ILE A 248 -6.96 11.13 16.56
N LEU A 249 -8.26 11.43 16.54
CA LEU A 249 -8.76 12.79 16.38
C LEU A 249 -8.31 13.69 17.53
N SER A 250 -8.45 13.23 18.78
CA SER A 250 -7.99 13.93 19.98
C SER A 250 -6.49 14.24 19.89
N ASN A 251 -5.66 13.26 19.52
CA ASN A 251 -4.23 13.44 19.35
C ASN A 251 -3.88 14.48 18.26
N ILE A 252 -4.59 14.47 17.13
CA ILE A 252 -4.40 15.46 16.04
C ILE A 252 -4.75 16.88 16.53
N GLU A 253 -5.85 17.03 17.26
CA GLU A 253 -6.30 18.31 17.79
C GLU A 253 -5.35 18.84 18.87
N GLN A 254 -4.95 17.99 19.81
CA GLN A 254 -3.97 18.33 20.84
C GLN A 254 -2.62 18.71 20.22
N TYR A 255 -2.13 17.96 19.22
CA TYR A 255 -0.87 18.28 18.55
C TYR A 255 -0.86 19.69 17.94
N LYS A 256 -1.98 20.13 17.37
CA LYS A 256 -2.13 21.49 16.81
C LYS A 256 -2.07 22.58 17.89
N VAL A 257 -2.61 22.29 19.08
CA VAL A 257 -2.54 23.20 20.23
C VAL A 257 -1.11 23.32 20.75
N GLU A 258 -0.43 22.18 20.91
CA GLU A 258 0.95 22.12 21.39
C GLU A 258 1.96 22.69 20.39
N ASN A 259 1.67 22.56 19.09
CA ASN A 259 2.56 22.95 18.00
C ASN A 259 1.81 23.88 17.03
N PRO A 260 1.56 25.14 17.42
CA PRO A 260 0.90 26.09 16.54
C PRO A 260 1.74 26.33 15.28
N THR A 261 1.05 26.62 14.17
CA THR A 261 1.64 26.81 12.85
C THR A 261 0.71 27.66 12.01
N GLU A 262 1.29 28.58 11.25
CA GLU A 262 0.58 29.40 10.27
C GLU A 262 0.87 28.96 8.82
N ASP A 263 1.72 27.93 8.65
CA ASP A 263 2.05 27.42 7.32
C ASP A 263 0.82 26.78 6.67
N PRO A 264 0.39 27.29 5.50
CA PRO A 264 -0.73 26.74 4.74
C PRO A 264 -0.64 25.23 4.54
N ASN A 265 0.56 24.69 4.29
CA ASN A 265 0.76 23.27 4.03
C ASN A 265 0.51 22.41 5.27
N ASP A 266 0.95 22.85 6.46
CA ASP A 266 0.70 22.14 7.72
C ASP A 266 -0.75 22.27 8.17
N LEU A 267 -1.34 23.46 8.01
CA LEU A 267 -2.76 23.69 8.29
C LEU A 267 -3.66 22.81 7.42
N SER A 268 -3.32 22.65 6.14
CA SER A 268 -4.06 21.76 5.25
C SER A 268 -3.89 20.28 5.63
N VAL A 269 -2.72 19.84 6.12
CA VAL A 269 -2.56 18.47 6.66
C VAL A 269 -3.47 18.26 7.87
N TYR A 270 -3.49 19.24 8.79
CA TYR A 270 -4.33 19.20 9.98
C TYR A 270 -5.82 19.10 9.65
N GLU A 271 -6.35 20.03 8.84
CA GLU A 271 -7.76 20.03 8.47
C GLU A 271 -8.13 18.77 7.68
N PHE A 272 -7.25 18.33 6.78
CA PHE A 272 -7.46 17.10 6.03
C PHE A 272 -7.63 15.87 6.94
N LEU A 273 -6.70 15.66 7.88
CA LEU A 273 -6.74 14.50 8.78
C LEU A 273 -7.94 14.55 9.72
N ARG A 274 -8.33 15.73 10.21
CA ARG A 274 -9.58 15.90 10.97
C ARG A 274 -10.79 15.55 10.14
N GLY A 275 -10.85 16.00 8.88
CA GLY A 275 -11.92 15.65 7.95
C GLY A 275 -12.05 14.14 7.75
N VAL A 276 -10.93 13.43 7.60
CA VAL A 276 -10.90 11.97 7.50
C VAL A 276 -11.44 11.31 8.77
N CYS A 277 -11.04 11.78 9.95
CA CYS A 277 -11.56 11.28 11.22
C CYS A 277 -13.07 11.52 11.38
N TYR A 278 -13.55 12.74 11.12
CA TYR A 278 -14.98 13.05 11.21
C TYR A 278 -15.80 12.23 10.22
N ARG A 279 -15.31 12.02 8.98
CA ARG A 279 -16.00 11.16 8.01
C ARG A 279 -16.10 9.72 8.54
N ALA A 280 -15.01 9.17 9.09
CA ALA A 280 -15.00 7.82 9.64
C ALA A 280 -15.94 7.67 10.85
N LEU A 281 -16.17 8.74 11.62
CA LEU A 281 -17.13 8.79 12.72
C LEU A 281 -18.59 9.02 12.26
N GLY A 282 -18.83 9.34 10.99
CA GLY A 282 -20.14 9.69 10.45
C GLY A 282 -20.55 11.15 10.67
N GLU A 283 -19.65 12.01 11.17
CA GLU A 283 -19.89 13.45 11.37
C GLU A 283 -19.66 14.21 10.05
N LEU A 284 -20.53 13.96 9.07
CA LEU A 284 -20.32 14.35 7.67
C LEU A 284 -20.19 15.87 7.46
N GLU A 285 -20.97 16.68 8.18
CA GLU A 285 -20.92 18.15 8.06
C GLU A 285 -19.58 18.73 8.53
N LYS A 286 -19.04 18.22 9.65
CA LYS A 286 -17.72 18.62 10.14
C LYS A 286 -16.62 18.16 9.19
N ALA A 287 -16.75 16.94 8.67
CA ALA A 287 -15.81 16.41 7.67
C ALA A 287 -15.77 17.28 6.42
N GLU A 288 -16.94 17.65 5.90
CA GLU A 288 -17.10 18.50 4.72
C GLU A 288 -16.49 19.90 4.94
N SER A 289 -16.75 20.52 6.10
CA SER A 289 -16.13 21.80 6.48
C SER A 289 -14.59 21.73 6.46
N CYS A 290 -14.01 20.66 7.03
CA CYS A 290 -12.58 20.42 7.01
C CYS A 290 -12.03 20.30 5.58
N PHE A 291 -12.65 19.51 4.71
CA PHE A 291 -12.20 19.34 3.32
C PHE A 291 -12.33 20.62 2.50
N PHE A 292 -13.39 21.42 2.71
CA PHE A 292 -13.53 22.70 2.05
C PHE A 292 -12.42 23.69 2.42
N LYS A 293 -12.03 23.76 3.70
CA LYS A 293 -10.89 24.59 4.11
C LYS A 293 -9.61 24.20 3.38
N VAL A 294 -9.36 22.91 3.18
CA VAL A 294 -8.19 22.43 2.43
C VAL A 294 -8.24 22.90 0.98
N ILE A 295 -9.41 22.77 0.32
CA ILE A 295 -9.60 23.18 -1.07
C ILE A 295 -9.49 24.70 -1.22
N GLN A 296 -10.07 25.49 -0.32
CA GLN A 296 -9.97 26.95 -0.33
C GLN A 296 -8.52 27.45 -0.16
N ASN A 297 -7.70 26.67 0.54
CA ASN A 297 -6.30 26.99 0.76
C ASN A 297 -5.38 26.63 -0.42
N GLU A 298 -5.91 26.01 -1.48
CA GLU A 298 -5.16 25.55 -2.68
C GLU A 298 -4.17 26.58 -3.24
N PRO A 299 -4.53 27.87 -3.45
CA PRO A 299 -3.62 28.86 -4.04
C PRO A 299 -2.37 29.15 -3.19
N ARG A 300 -2.39 28.76 -1.92
CA ARG A 300 -1.31 29.00 -0.94
C ARG A 300 -0.42 27.77 -0.73
N LEU A 301 -0.74 26.63 -1.36
CA LEU A 301 0.00 25.39 -1.19
C LEU A 301 1.21 25.32 -2.12
N THR A 302 2.36 24.95 -1.57
CA THR A 302 3.64 24.82 -2.30
C THR A 302 4.03 23.36 -2.53
N ASP A 303 3.87 22.52 -1.51
CA ASP A 303 4.38 21.14 -1.51
C ASP A 303 3.26 20.09 -1.37
N ASN A 304 2.26 20.40 -0.56
CA ASN A 304 1.20 19.47 -0.18
C ASN A 304 -0.04 19.59 -1.08
N PHE A 305 0.13 20.01 -2.34
CA PHE A 305 -0.98 20.17 -3.30
C PHE A 305 -1.82 18.89 -3.47
N TYR A 306 -1.22 17.70 -3.27
CA TYR A 306 -1.95 16.42 -3.31
C TYR A 306 -3.13 16.36 -2.33
N LEU A 307 -3.16 17.17 -1.27
CA LEU A 307 -4.27 17.22 -0.32
C LEU A 307 -5.57 17.74 -0.96
N VAL A 308 -5.49 18.60 -1.97
CA VAL A 308 -6.67 19.19 -2.64
C VAL A 308 -7.47 18.13 -3.42
N PRO A 309 -6.86 17.36 -4.36
CA PRO A 309 -7.59 16.29 -5.03
C PRO A 309 -8.00 15.18 -4.07
N ASN A 310 -7.21 14.87 -3.03
CA ASN A 310 -7.63 13.90 -2.00
C ASN A 310 -8.85 14.41 -1.20
N SER A 311 -8.91 15.69 -0.84
CA SER A 311 -10.07 16.30 -0.17
C SER A 311 -11.30 16.27 -1.06
N THR A 312 -11.13 16.57 -2.35
CA THR A 312 -12.21 16.47 -3.36
C THR A 312 -12.73 15.04 -3.49
N PHE A 313 -11.83 14.05 -3.42
CA PHE A 313 -12.22 12.63 -3.38
C PHE A 313 -12.99 12.27 -2.11
N GLU A 314 -12.53 12.70 -0.93
CA GLU A 314 -13.25 12.41 0.33
C GLU A 314 -14.65 13.06 0.35
N LEU A 315 -14.81 14.27 -0.20
CA LEU A 315 -16.13 14.88 -0.42
C LEU A 315 -17.02 14.02 -1.33
N SER A 316 -16.46 13.40 -2.37
CA SER A 316 -17.21 12.50 -3.24
C SER A 316 -17.72 11.26 -2.47
N GLN A 317 -16.94 10.76 -1.51
CA GLN A 317 -17.35 9.66 -0.65
C GLN A 317 -18.49 10.07 0.29
N ILE A 318 -18.46 11.31 0.81
CA ILE A 318 -19.55 11.87 1.62
C ILE A 318 -20.84 11.93 0.79
N ARG A 319 -20.79 12.46 -0.44
CA ARG A 319 -21.95 12.52 -1.35
C ARG A 319 -22.48 11.14 -1.71
N PHE A 320 -21.59 10.18 -1.95
CA PHE A 320 -21.98 8.79 -2.19
C PHE A 320 -22.71 8.17 -0.98
N ALA A 321 -22.21 8.41 0.24
CA ALA A 321 -22.87 7.95 1.47
C ALA A 321 -24.25 8.59 1.68
N GLN A 322 -24.41 9.85 1.29
CA GLN A 322 -25.69 10.58 1.29
C GLN A 322 -26.64 10.18 0.14
N ASN A 323 -26.28 9.20 -0.68
CA ASN A 323 -27.03 8.78 -1.87
C ASN A 323 -27.17 9.87 -2.96
N ASN A 324 -26.37 10.93 -2.90
CA ASN A 324 -26.29 11.96 -3.93
C ASN A 324 -25.27 11.54 -5.01
N LEU A 325 -25.67 10.59 -5.85
CA LEU A 325 -24.78 9.93 -6.81
C LEU A 325 -24.32 10.87 -7.94
N THR A 326 -25.12 11.86 -8.31
CA THR A 326 -24.80 12.83 -9.37
C THR A 326 -23.66 13.73 -8.93
N GLU A 327 -23.73 14.29 -7.73
CA GLU A 327 -22.66 15.14 -7.20
C GLU A 327 -21.39 14.33 -6.90
N ALA A 328 -21.55 13.10 -6.38
CA ALA A 328 -20.43 12.19 -6.17
C ALA A 328 -19.64 11.94 -7.47
N GLU A 329 -20.33 11.65 -8.58
CA GLU A 329 -19.71 11.47 -9.89
C GLU A 329 -19.03 12.75 -10.40
N GLY A 330 -19.68 13.90 -10.25
CA GLY A 330 -19.11 15.20 -10.61
C GLY A 330 -17.80 15.49 -9.88
N LEU A 331 -17.74 15.22 -8.58
CA LEU A 331 -16.53 15.35 -7.77
C LEU A 331 -15.44 14.36 -8.20
N LEU A 332 -15.79 13.09 -8.46
CA LEU A 332 -14.83 12.10 -8.96
C LEU A 332 -14.23 12.51 -10.32
N ASN A 333 -15.03 13.08 -11.22
CA ASN A 333 -14.55 13.60 -12.49
C ASN A 333 -13.66 14.84 -12.30
N LYS A 334 -13.99 15.72 -11.35
CA LYS A 334 -13.11 16.84 -10.95
C LYS A 334 -11.75 16.34 -10.44
N VAL A 335 -11.71 15.26 -9.65
CA VAL A 335 -10.44 14.67 -9.18
C VAL A 335 -9.52 14.27 -10.36
N LYS A 336 -10.09 13.73 -11.44
CA LYS A 336 -9.31 13.30 -12.63
C LYS A 336 -8.64 14.44 -13.39
N GLN A 337 -9.11 15.68 -13.21
CA GLN A 337 -8.57 16.88 -13.86
C GLN A 337 -7.26 17.37 -13.22
N TYR A 338 -7.03 17.07 -11.94
CA TYR A 338 -5.75 17.40 -11.28
C TYR A 338 -4.62 16.50 -11.82
N LYS A 339 -3.42 17.06 -11.97
CA LYS A 339 -2.24 16.37 -12.53
C LYS A 339 -0.95 16.74 -11.80
N GLY A 340 0.04 15.85 -11.85
CA GLY A 340 1.42 16.14 -11.46
C GLY A 340 1.70 16.14 -9.96
N TYR A 341 0.73 15.74 -9.14
CA TYR A 341 0.85 15.73 -7.69
C TYR A 341 1.41 14.41 -7.14
N SER A 342 1.91 14.43 -5.91
CA SER A 342 2.44 13.22 -5.28
C SER A 342 1.35 12.18 -5.07
N LEU A 343 1.64 10.92 -5.40
CA LEU A 343 0.72 9.79 -5.25
C LEU A 343 -0.56 9.91 -6.10
N GLU A 344 -0.51 10.65 -7.22
CA GLU A 344 -1.61 10.72 -8.21
C GLU A 344 -2.15 9.34 -8.57
N ASN A 345 -1.26 8.40 -8.90
CA ASN A 345 -1.62 7.04 -9.27
C ASN A 345 -2.50 6.35 -8.23
N LYS A 346 -2.12 6.50 -6.95
CA LYS A 346 -2.87 5.89 -5.85
C LYS A 346 -4.27 6.50 -5.75
N LEU A 347 -4.42 7.81 -5.89
CA LEU A 347 -5.72 8.44 -5.83
C LEU A 347 -6.61 8.06 -7.01
N LEU A 348 -6.05 8.02 -8.23
CA LEU A 348 -6.79 7.62 -9.42
C LEU A 348 -7.31 6.17 -9.32
N PHE A 349 -6.57 5.25 -8.69
CA PHE A 349 -7.09 3.92 -8.37
C PHE A 349 -8.30 3.95 -7.46
N ARG A 350 -8.29 4.81 -6.43
CA ARG A 350 -9.44 4.98 -5.53
C ARG A 350 -10.63 5.60 -6.26
N VAL A 351 -10.38 6.56 -7.16
CA VAL A 351 -11.40 7.16 -8.02
C VAL A 351 -12.05 6.12 -8.93
N HIS A 352 -11.27 5.24 -9.55
CA HIS A 352 -11.80 4.16 -10.39
C HIS A 352 -12.72 3.23 -9.61
N ALA A 353 -12.26 2.73 -8.46
CA ALA A 353 -13.05 1.86 -7.59
C ALA A 353 -14.33 2.56 -7.08
N ALA A 354 -14.24 3.84 -6.72
CA ALA A 354 -15.41 4.63 -6.31
C ALA A 354 -16.41 4.82 -7.46
N MET A 355 -15.94 5.05 -8.68
CA MET A 355 -16.78 5.23 -9.86
C MET A 355 -17.55 3.94 -10.21
N GLU A 356 -16.91 2.78 -10.10
CA GLU A 356 -17.60 1.49 -10.24
C GLU A 356 -18.75 1.34 -9.23
N ASN A 357 -18.53 1.74 -7.98
CA ASN A 357 -19.55 1.67 -6.95
C ASN A 357 -20.71 2.64 -7.21
N VAL A 358 -20.44 3.84 -7.74
CA VAL A 358 -21.47 4.78 -8.20
C VAL A 358 -22.31 4.14 -9.31
N ASN A 359 -21.67 3.56 -10.32
CA ASN A 359 -22.36 2.94 -11.45
C ASN A 359 -23.22 1.75 -11.02
N LYS A 360 -22.71 0.88 -10.13
CA LYS A 360 -23.45 -0.26 -9.57
C LYS A 360 -24.67 0.12 -8.74
N ARG A 361 -24.74 1.35 -8.23
CA ARG A 361 -25.86 1.84 -7.41
C ARG A 361 -26.89 2.65 -8.23
N LYS A 362 -26.50 3.09 -9.43
CA LYS A 362 -27.38 3.76 -10.41
C LYS A 362 -28.14 2.76 -11.28
N GLY A 363 -27.46 1.68 -11.68
CA GLY A 363 -28.09 0.53 -12.33
C GLY A 363 -28.73 -0.39 -11.29
#